data_AF-E5Y2E9-F1
#
_entry.id   AF-E5Y2E9-F1
#
_cell.length_a   1.000
_cell.length_b   1.000
_cell.length_c   1.000
_cell.angle_alpha   90.00
_cell.angle_beta   90.00
_cell.angle_gamma   90.00
#
_symmetry.space_group_name_H-M   'P 1'
#
loop_
_entity.id
_entity.type
_entity.pdbx_description
1 polymer ?
#
loop_
_entity_poly.entity_id
_entity_poly.type
_entity_poly.pdbx_seq_one_letter_code
_entity_poly.pdbx_strand_id
1 'polypeptide(L)'
;MKTVIRNACRRLRRWGKQVLVALDQLVNALFGGWADETLSSRCWRKRDKTGWKQARMALDFVAALLGDADHCRASYDSERLRLQCPPELRSPDAQAVQF
;
A
#
# COMPACT_ATOMS: atom_id res chain seq x y z
N MET A 1 -26.44 0.93 -19.09
CA MET A 1 -26.62 0.98 -17.62
C MET A 1 -25.53 0.24 -16.84
N LYS A 2 -25.27 -1.05 -17.11
CA LYS A 2 -24.26 -1.86 -16.40
C LYS A 2 -22.84 -1.25 -16.39
N THR A 3 -22.40 -0.63 -17.49
CA THR A 3 -21.07 0.01 -17.61
C THR A 3 -20.92 1.27 -16.76
N VAL A 4 -21.97 2.08 -16.66
CA VAL A 4 -21.96 3.32 -15.86
C VAL A 4 -21.84 2.99 -14.38
N ILE A 5 -22.65 2.05 -13.88
CA ILE A 5 -22.60 1.58 -12.50
C ILE A 5 -21.22 0.98 -12.19
N ARG A 6 -20.69 0.13 -13.07
CA ARG A 6 -19.35 -0.46 -12.93
C ARG A 6 -18.26 0.62 -12.81
N ASN A 7 -18.33 1.67 -13.63
CA ASN A 7 -17.36 2.76 -13.61
C ASN A 7 -17.46 3.60 -12.32
N ALA A 8 -18.68 3.86 -11.84
CA ALA A 8 -18.89 4.54 -10.56
C ALA A 8 -18.29 3.74 -9.39
N CYS A 9 -18.57 2.43 -9.30
CA CYS A 9 -17.98 1.56 -8.27
C CYS A 9 -16.45 1.53 -8.34
N ARG A 10 -15.86 1.50 -9.55
CA ARG A 10 -14.40 1.54 -9.73
C ARG A 10 -13.79 2.86 -9.21
N ARG A 11 -14.45 4.00 -9.46
CA ARG A 11 -14.00 5.30 -8.94
C ARG A 11 -14.10 5.35 -7.42
N LEU A 12 -15.22 4.91 -6.86
CA LEU A 12 -15.42 4.88 -5.41
C LEU A 12 -14.37 4.00 -4.72
N ARG A 13 -14.11 2.80 -5.25
CA ARG A 13 -13.07 1.89 -4.74
C ARG A 13 -11.68 2.53 -4.81
N ARG A 14 -11.36 3.21 -5.91
CA ARG A 14 -10.08 3.92 -6.06
C ARG A 14 -9.95 5.04 -5.04
N TRP A 15 -10.99 5.86 -4.89
CA TRP A 15 -11.02 6.95 -3.91
C TRP A 15 -10.86 6.43 -2.48
N GLY A 16 -11.63 5.40 -2.09
CA GLY A 16 -11.52 4.79 -0.76
C GLY A 16 -10.11 4.25 -0.50
N LYS A 17 -9.49 3.58 -1.49
CA LYS A 17 -8.10 3.13 -1.38
C LYS A 17 -7.13 4.30 -1.13
N GLN A 18 -7.31 5.43 -1.82
CA GLN A 18 -6.47 6.63 -1.64
C GLN A 18 -6.59 7.21 -0.23
N VAL A 19 -7.82 7.29 0.30
CA VAL A 19 -8.06 7.76 1.67
C VAL A 19 -7.38 6.84 2.69
N LEU A 20 -7.48 5.52 2.51
CA LEU A 20 -6.83 4.55 3.40
C LEU A 20 -5.30 4.64 3.35
N VAL A 21 -4.71 4.81 2.16
CA VAL A 21 -3.26 5.01 2.02
C VAL A 21 -2.82 6.30 2.71
N ALA A 22 -3.55 7.41 2.51
CA ALA A 22 -3.22 8.69 3.13
C ALA A 22 -3.29 8.60 4.66
N LEU A 23 -4.27 7.90 5.22
CA LEU A 23 -4.39 7.67 6.65
C LEU A 23 -3.21 6.83 7.18
N ASP A 24 -2.84 5.75 6.49
CA ASP A 24 -1.71 4.91 6.89
C ASP A 24 -0.37 5.67 6.83
N GLN A 25 -0.16 6.46 5.76
CA GLN A 25 1.01 7.32 5.61
C GLN A 25 1.08 8.40 6.70
N LEU A 26 -0.07 9.00 7.07
CA LEU A 26 -0.14 9.92 8.21
C LEU A 26 0.27 9.24 9.51
N VAL A 27 -0.30 8.07 9.80
CA VAL A 27 0.05 7.29 11.00
C VAL A 27 1.54 6.94 10.98
N ASN A 28 2.07 6.45 9.87
CA ASN A 28 3.49 6.14 9.73
C ASN A 28 4.38 7.36 9.99
N ALA A 29 4.05 8.52 9.42
CA ALA A 29 4.77 9.77 9.62
C ALA A 29 4.75 10.24 11.09
N LEU A 30 3.60 10.14 11.77
CA LEU A 30 3.47 10.45 13.20
C LEU A 30 4.39 9.55 14.06
N PHE A 31 4.64 8.31 13.64
CA PHE A 31 5.59 7.38 14.26
C PHE A 31 7.01 7.46 13.66
N GLY A 32 7.40 8.60 13.08
CA GLY A 32 8.75 8.86 12.56
C GLY A 32 9.11 8.08 11.29
N GLY A 33 8.11 7.74 10.49
CA GLY A 33 8.26 7.21 9.13
C GLY A 33 8.38 8.33 8.09
N TRP A 34 8.56 7.96 6.83
CA TRP A 34 8.54 8.93 5.73
C TRP A 34 7.09 9.28 5.37
N ALA A 35 6.85 10.53 4.93
CA ALA A 35 5.52 11.01 4.61
C ALA A 35 4.85 10.25 3.45
N ASP A 36 5.63 9.84 2.44
CA ASP A 36 5.16 9.05 1.30
C ASP A 36 5.48 7.55 1.48
N GLU A 37 5.33 7.02 2.70
CA GLU A 37 5.56 5.61 3.00
C GLU A 37 4.45 5.07 3.92
N THR A 38 3.79 4.00 3.50
CA THR A 38 2.87 3.20 4.33
C THR A 38 3.58 2.46 5.46
N LEU A 39 2.89 2.21 6.57
CA LEU A 39 3.48 1.52 7.73
C LEU A 39 3.93 0.10 7.36
N SER A 40 3.12 -0.61 6.57
CA SER A 40 3.41 -1.94 6.05
C SER A 40 4.66 -1.97 5.16
N SER A 41 4.83 -0.97 4.28
CA SER A 41 6.05 -0.78 3.48
C SER A 41 7.28 -0.55 4.37
N ARG A 42 7.15 0.30 5.39
CA ARG A 42 8.23 0.55 6.36
C ARG A 42 8.61 -0.72 7.11
N CYS A 43 7.62 -1.52 7.52
CA CYS A 43 7.83 -2.81 8.17
C CYS A 43 8.63 -3.77 7.29
N TRP A 44 8.33 -3.83 5.99
CA TRP A 44 9.10 -4.63 5.05
C TRP A 44 10.53 -4.10 4.83
N ARG A 45 10.68 -2.77 4.64
CA ARG A 45 11.99 -2.14 4.43
C ARG A 45 12.93 -2.34 5.62
N LYS A 46 12.40 -2.35 6.84
CA LYS A 46 13.17 -2.54 8.08
C LYS A 46 13.19 -3.98 8.58
N ARG A 47 12.63 -4.95 7.86
CA ARG A 47 12.40 -6.34 8.34
C ARG A 47 13.63 -7.04 8.93
N ASP A 48 14.84 -6.67 8.51
CA ASP A 48 16.09 -7.26 8.96
C ASP A 48 16.63 -6.62 10.26
N LYS A 49 15.94 -5.60 10.80
CA LYS A 49 16.28 -4.94 12.08
C LYS A 49 15.51 -5.58 13.24
N THR A 50 16.12 -5.59 14.42
CA THR A 50 15.52 -6.12 15.65
C THR A 50 14.13 -5.50 15.91
N GLY A 51 13.14 -6.36 16.22
CA GLY A 51 11.75 -5.97 16.48
C GLY A 51 10.89 -5.78 15.23
N TRP A 52 11.49 -5.44 14.08
CA TRP A 52 10.75 -5.17 12.85
C TRP A 52 10.26 -6.43 12.15
N LYS A 53 10.99 -7.56 12.30
CA LYS A 53 10.53 -8.85 11.80
C LYS A 53 9.19 -9.24 12.43
N GLN A 54 9.05 -9.07 13.75
CA GLN A 54 7.82 -9.35 14.49
C GLN A 54 6.70 -8.40 14.09
N ALA A 55 6.98 -7.09 13.99
CA ALA A 55 6.00 -6.11 13.54
C ALA A 55 5.47 -6.42 12.13
N ARG A 56 6.36 -6.76 11.19
CA ARG A 56 5.98 -7.21 9.85
C ARG A 56 5.10 -8.46 9.89
N MET A 57 5.52 -9.49 10.64
CA MET A 57 4.76 -10.74 10.76
C MET A 57 3.37 -10.52 11.37
N ALA A 58 3.24 -9.62 12.36
CA ALA A 58 1.96 -9.29 12.95
C ALA A 58 1.02 -8.60 11.94
N LEU A 59 1.54 -7.65 11.16
CA LEU A 59 0.76 -6.99 10.11
C LEU A 59 0.37 -7.94 8.99
N ASP A 60 1.30 -8.76 8.48
CA ASP A 60 1.01 -9.77 7.46
C ASP A 60 0.00 -10.80 7.97
N PHE A 61 0.04 -11.19 9.25
CA PHE A 61 -0.96 -12.09 9.84
C PHE A 61 -2.36 -11.46 9.86
N VAL A 62 -2.47 -10.21 10.31
CA VAL A 62 -3.76 -9.48 10.30
C VAL A 62 -4.30 -9.33 8.87
N ALA A 63 -3.42 -9.01 7.91
CA ALA A 63 -3.81 -8.90 6.51
C ALA A 63 -4.18 -10.26 5.89
N ALA A 64 -3.52 -11.36 6.29
CA ALA A 64 -3.84 -12.71 5.85
C ALA A 64 -5.26 -13.12 6.27
N LEU A 65 -5.73 -12.70 7.45
CA LEU A 65 -7.13 -12.90 7.88
C LEU A 65 -8.14 -12.18 6.98
N LEU A 66 -7.69 -11.17 6.23
CA LEU A 66 -8.47 -10.43 5.24
C LEU A 66 -8.17 -10.89 3.79
N GLY A 67 -7.38 -11.96 3.61
CA GLY A 67 -7.06 -12.54 2.31
C GLY A 67 -5.79 -11.99 1.63
N ASP A 68 -4.95 -11.23 2.34
CA ASP A 68 -3.70 -10.67 1.81
C ASP A 68 -2.47 -11.13 2.64
N ALA A 69 -1.87 -12.26 2.25
CA ALA A 69 -0.83 -12.93 3.04
C ALA A 69 0.57 -12.29 2.92
N ASP A 70 0.86 -11.55 1.84
CA ASP A 70 2.16 -10.91 1.57
C ASP A 70 2.04 -9.37 1.60
N HIS A 71 1.14 -8.86 2.43
CA HIS A 71 0.72 -7.47 2.46
C HIS A 71 1.85 -6.46 2.60
N CYS A 72 2.80 -6.68 3.52
CA CYS A 72 3.92 -5.76 3.73
C CYS A 72 4.86 -5.71 2.53
N ARG A 73 5.11 -6.85 1.88
CA ARG A 73 5.94 -6.91 0.67
C ARG A 73 5.25 -6.21 -0.49
N ALA A 74 3.98 -6.53 -0.73
CA ALA A 74 3.19 -5.93 -1.80
C ALA A 74 3.07 -4.40 -1.63
N SER A 75 2.94 -3.94 -0.39
CA SER A 75 2.93 -2.52 -0.05
C SER A 75 4.27 -1.86 -0.37
N TYR A 76 5.39 -2.49 0.03
CA TYR A 76 6.72 -2.00 -0.31
C TYR A 76 6.97 -1.89 -1.82
N ASP A 77 6.61 -2.93 -2.58
CA ASP A 77 6.75 -2.92 -4.03
C ASP A 77 5.84 -1.86 -4.69
N SER A 78 4.63 -1.67 -4.16
CA SER A 78 3.70 -0.63 -4.62
C SER A 78 4.26 0.78 -4.40
N GLU A 79 4.87 1.03 -3.24
CA GLU A 79 5.51 2.31 -2.90
C GLU A 79 6.71 2.59 -3.80
N ARG A 80 7.54 1.58 -4.06
CA ARG A 80 8.68 1.70 -4.99
C ARG A 80 8.23 2.09 -6.40
N LEU A 81 7.10 1.56 -6.84
CA LEU A 81 6.50 1.87 -8.14
C LEU A 81 5.60 3.13 -8.10
N ARG A 82 5.38 3.70 -6.91
CA ARG A 82 4.50 4.84 -6.64
C ARG A 82 3.07 4.61 -7.13
N LEU A 83 2.53 3.41 -6.99
CA LEU A 83 1.20 3.04 -7.55
C LEU A 83 0.04 3.81 -6.90
N GLN A 84 0.23 4.30 -5.69
CA GLN A 84 -0.68 5.22 -5.02
C GLN A 84 -0.72 6.61 -5.69
N CYS A 85 0.34 7.03 -6.36
CA CYS A 85 0.36 8.31 -7.05
C CYS A 85 -0.50 8.28 -8.33
N PRO A 86 -0.90 9.47 -8.83
CA PRO A 86 -1.43 9.63 -10.18
C PRO A 86 -0.54 8.94 -11.23
N PRO A 87 -1.11 8.35 -12.30
CA PRO A 87 -0.35 7.61 -13.32
C PRO A 87 0.88 8.35 -13.87
N GLU A 88 0.81 9.67 -13.93
CA GLU A 88 1.81 10.58 -14.49
C GLU A 88 3.05 10.71 -13.59
N LEU A 89 2.92 10.36 -12.30
CA LEU A 89 4.00 10.45 -11.29
C LEU A 89 4.58 9.07 -10.91
N ARG A 90 4.12 8.00 -11.56
CA ARG A 90 4.57 6.63 -11.26
C ARG A 90 5.98 6.38 -11.78
N SER A 91 6.65 5.39 -11.20
CA SER A 91 7.92 4.91 -11.76
C SER A 91 7.74 4.49 -13.22
N PRO A 92 8.69 4.75 -14.13
CA PRO A 92 8.68 4.19 -15.48
C PRO A 92 8.48 2.66 -15.47
N ASP A 93 9.05 1.97 -14.48
CA ASP A 93 8.95 0.52 -14.31
C ASP A 93 7.53 0.05 -13.97
N ALA A 94 6.64 0.94 -13.52
CA ALA A 94 5.26 0.60 -13.20
C ALA A 94 4.45 0.18 -14.43
N GLN A 95 4.89 0.54 -15.65
CA GLN A 95 4.23 0.14 -16.90
C GLN A 95 4.47 -1.33 -17.24
N ALA A 96 5.53 -1.95 -16.70
CA ALA A 96 5.86 -3.35 -16.90
C ALA A 96 5.06 -4.29 -15.98
N VAL A 97 4.37 -3.76 -14.97
CA VAL A 97 3.60 -4.54 -14.00
C VAL A 97 2.13 -4.58 -14.41
N GLN A 98 1.75 -5.63 -15.12
CA GLN A 98 0.34 -5.95 -15.36
C GLN A 98 -0.27 -6.52 -14.08
N PHE A 99 -1.25 -5.81 -13.51
CA PHE A 99 -2.13 -6.31 -12.45
C PHE A 99 -3.42 -6.86 -13.04
#